data_AF-A0A165BR74-F1
#
_entry.id   AF-A0A165BR74-F1
#
_cell.length_a   1.000
_cell.length_b   1.000
_cell.length_c   1.000
_cell.angle_alpha   90.00
_cell.angle_beta   90.00
_cell.angle_gamma   90.00
#
_symmetry.space_group_name_H-M   'P 1'
#
loop_
_entity.id
_entity.type
_entity.pdbx_description
1 polymer ?
#
loop_
_entity_poly.entity_id
_entity_poly.type
_entity_poly.pdbx_seq_one_letter_code
_entity_poly.pdbx_strand_id
1 'polypeptide(L)'
;MSAIDEQPVAQTEVKHKLERALSDRPDKQELVDRNILKDTTVAPALQAAQDKLQRSQLEDKLDQALQHRPKPEELIKDGILTPDEAPPSK
;
A
#
# COMPACT_ATOMS: atom_id res chain seq x y z
N MET A 1 45.19 10.51 -38.70
CA MET A 1 44.62 9.41 -37.89
C MET A 1 44.23 9.98 -36.55
N SER A 2 42.94 9.91 -36.23
CA SER A 2 42.24 10.73 -35.24
C SER A 2 42.66 10.47 -33.80
N ALA A 3 42.79 11.56 -33.04
CA ALA A 3 42.98 11.56 -31.60
C ALA A 3 41.75 10.93 -30.92
N ILE A 4 42.01 9.91 -30.11
CA ILE A 4 41.14 9.36 -29.08
C ILE A 4 40.75 10.44 -28.07
N ASP A 5 39.52 10.95 -28.19
CA ASP A 5 38.87 11.77 -27.16
C ASP A 5 38.12 10.83 -26.19
N GLU A 6 38.83 10.26 -25.22
CA GLU A 6 38.23 9.49 -24.14
C GLU A 6 37.96 10.44 -22.95
N GLN A 7 36.78 11.04 -22.94
CA GLN A 7 36.35 12.01 -21.92
C GLN A 7 35.89 11.29 -20.63
N PRO A 8 36.48 11.56 -19.44
CA PRO A 8 36.06 10.95 -18.17
C PRO A 8 34.87 11.69 -17.50
N VAL A 9 34.10 12.49 -18.25
CA VAL A 9 33.05 13.38 -17.71
C VAL A 9 31.85 12.65 -17.08
N ALA A 10 31.61 11.39 -17.46
CA ALA A 10 30.47 10.63 -16.95
C ALA A 10 30.55 10.30 -15.45
N GLN A 11 31.74 10.06 -14.89
CA GLN A 11 31.85 9.61 -13.50
C GLN A 11 31.58 10.73 -12.50
N THR A 12 32.00 11.96 -12.79
CA THR A 12 31.87 13.11 -11.89
C THR A 12 30.42 13.60 -11.82
N GLU A 13 29.72 13.65 -12.96
CA GLU A 13 28.30 14.02 -12.99
C GLU A 13 27.41 12.97 -12.31
N VAL A 14 27.71 11.67 -12.49
CA VAL A 14 26.98 10.59 -11.82
C VAL A 14 27.17 10.66 -10.31
N LYS A 15 28.39 10.95 -9.84
CA LYS A 15 28.66 11.18 -8.41
C LYS A 15 27.84 12.32 -7.85
N HIS A 16 27.87 13.49 -8.48
CA HIS A 16 27.13 14.65 -8.02
C HIS A 16 25.61 14.41 -8.01
N LYS A 17 25.07 13.72 -9.03
CA LYS A 17 23.65 13.32 -9.08
C LYS A 17 23.28 12.36 -7.95
N LEU A 18 24.14 11.39 -7.65
CA LEU A 18 23.93 10.43 -6.56
C LEU A 18 23.96 11.12 -5.19
N GLU A 19 24.92 12.01 -4.94
CA GLU A 19 25.02 12.76 -3.68
C GLU A 19 23.76 13.57 -3.40
N ARG A 20 23.24 14.25 -4.44
CA ARG A 20 21.98 14.98 -4.34
C ARG A 20 20.80 14.05 -4.04
N ALA A 21 20.69 12.93 -4.76
CA ALA A 21 19.60 11.96 -4.56
C ALA A 21 19.63 11.29 -3.18
N LEU A 22 20.82 11.09 -2.60
CA LEU A 22 20.98 10.58 -1.24
C LEU A 22 20.61 11.64 -0.19
N SER A 23 20.85 12.92 -0.47
CA SER A 23 20.49 14.03 0.43
C SER A 23 18.98 14.29 0.46
N ASP A 24 18.31 14.14 -0.68
CA ASP A 24 16.83 14.24 -0.83
C ASP A 24 16.09 12.94 -0.46
N ARG A 25 16.80 11.92 0.05
CA ARG A 25 16.19 10.61 0.34
C ARG A 25 15.18 10.72 1.48
N PRO A 26 13.91 10.34 1.28
CA PRO A 26 12.91 10.33 2.35
C PRO A 26 13.20 9.26 3.40
N ASP A 27 12.73 9.49 4.63
CA ASP A 27 12.89 8.55 5.73
C ASP A 27 12.11 7.25 5.50
N LYS A 28 12.58 6.16 6.11
CA LYS A 28 11.91 4.85 6.04
C LYS A 28 10.44 4.94 6.46
N GLN A 29 10.14 5.67 7.54
CA GLN A 29 8.78 5.79 8.07
C GLN A 29 7.85 6.51 7.10
N GLU A 30 8.33 7.54 6.40
CA GLU A 30 7.56 8.25 5.38
C GLU A 30 7.18 7.32 4.21
N LEU A 31 8.11 6.44 3.80
CA LEU A 31 7.84 5.45 2.76
C LEU A 31 6.81 4.40 3.21
N VAL A 32 6.80 4.04 4.49
CA VAL A 32 5.80 3.14 5.08
C VAL A 32 4.42 3.78 5.11
N ASP A 33 4.32 5.02 5.60
CA ASP A 33 3.06 5.76 5.70
C ASP A 33 2.42 5.95 4.31
N ARG A 34 3.25 6.28 3.31
CA ARG A 34 2.83 6.37 1.91
C ARG A 34 2.55 5.01 1.24
N ASN A 35 2.61 3.91 1.99
CA ASN A 35 2.40 2.54 1.49
C ASN A 35 3.37 2.10 0.37
N ILE A 36 4.52 2.77 0.24
CA ILE A 36 5.57 2.43 -0.73
C ILE A 36 6.44 1.29 -0.19
N LEU A 37 6.82 1.37 1.09
CA LEU A 37 7.54 0.32 1.80
C LEU A 37 6.58 -0.43 2.73
N LYS A 38 6.63 -1.76 2.74
CA LYS A 38 5.85 -2.56 3.69
C LYS A 38 6.55 -2.57 5.04
N ASP A 39 5.85 -2.20 6.11
CA ASP A 39 6.37 -2.38 7.47
C ASP A 39 6.15 -3.82 7.91
N THR A 40 7.10 -4.69 7.58
CA THR A 40 7.06 -6.09 7.97
C THR A 40 8.43 -6.56 8.41
N THR A 41 8.44 -7.41 9.42
CA THR A 41 9.63 -8.12 9.92
C THR A 41 9.95 -9.36 9.09
N VAL A 42 9.07 -9.71 8.14
CA VAL A 42 9.21 -10.87 7.28
C VAL A 42 10.25 -10.60 6.19
N ALA A 43 11.05 -11.63 5.89
CA ALA A 43 12.08 -11.57 4.86
C ALA A 43 11.53 -11.09 3.50
N PRO A 44 12.27 -10.27 2.73
CA PRO A 44 11.79 -9.69 1.47
C PRO A 44 11.21 -10.71 0.48
N ALA A 45 11.79 -11.91 0.43
CA ALA A 45 11.33 -12.99 -0.46
C ALA A 45 9.94 -13.55 -0.10
N LEU A 46 9.49 -13.41 1.15
CA LEU A 46 8.24 -13.98 1.65
C LEU A 46 7.11 -12.95 1.75
N GLN A 47 7.40 -11.65 1.59
CA GLN A 47 6.40 -10.58 1.72
C GLN A 47 5.23 -10.76 0.75
N ALA A 48 5.51 -11.16 -0.49
CA ALA A 48 4.46 -11.41 -1.48
C ALA A 48 3.53 -12.58 -1.08
N ALA A 49 4.10 -13.64 -0.50
CA ALA A 49 3.30 -14.77 -0.02
C ALA A 49 2.45 -14.39 1.20
N GLN A 50 3.01 -13.59 2.11
CA GLN A 50 2.30 -13.03 3.27
C GLN A 50 1.11 -12.17 2.82
N ASP A 51 1.33 -11.23 1.90
CA ASP A 51 0.28 -10.32 1.39
C ASP A 51 -0.86 -11.10 0.73
N LYS A 52 -0.51 -12.09 -0.12
CA LYS A 52 -1.50 -12.98 -0.74
C LYS A 52 -2.34 -13.73 0.29
N LEU A 53 -1.71 -14.24 1.35
CA LEU A 53 -2.42 -14.93 2.42
C LEU A 53 -3.33 -13.98 3.20
N GLN A 54 -2.83 -12.80 3.57
CA GLN A 54 -3.62 -11.78 4.28
C GLN A 54 -4.83 -11.36 3.46
N ARG A 55 -4.66 -11.18 2.15
CA ARG A 55 -5.76 -10.84 1.24
C ARG A 55 -6.80 -11.96 1.20
N SER A 56 -6.40 -13.21 1.01
CA SER A 56 -7.34 -14.34 0.99
C SER A 56 -8.13 -14.44 2.29
N GLN A 57 -7.47 -14.28 3.44
CA GLN A 57 -8.16 -14.29 4.74
C GLN A 57 -9.16 -13.14 4.89
N LEU A 58 -8.85 -11.97 4.31
CA LEU A 58 -9.74 -10.82 4.35
C LEU A 58 -10.93 -11.00 3.40
N GLU A 59 -10.70 -11.58 2.23
CA GLU A 59 -11.75 -11.98 1.29
C GLU A 59 -12.72 -12.96 1.96
N ASP A 60 -12.21 -14.04 2.56
CA ASP A 60 -13.03 -15.03 3.26
C ASP A 60 -13.84 -14.42 4.43
N LYS A 61 -13.21 -13.56 5.23
CA LYS A 61 -13.89 -12.86 6.34
C LYS A 61 -14.98 -11.90 5.82
N LEU A 62 -14.71 -11.20 4.73
CA LEU A 62 -15.66 -10.28 4.12
C LEU A 62 -16.86 -11.06 3.57
N ASP A 63 -16.63 -12.16 2.86
CA ASP A 63 -17.69 -13.02 2.34
C ASP A 63 -18.61 -13.53 3.45
N GLN A 64 -18.03 -14.01 4.56
CA GLN A 64 -18.82 -14.44 5.73
C GLN A 64 -19.64 -13.29 6.32
N ALA A 65 -19.05 -12.11 6.48
CA ALA A 65 -19.74 -10.94 7.00
C ALA A 65 -20.88 -10.46 6.07
N LEU A 66 -20.70 -10.60 4.75
CA LEU A 66 -21.72 -10.28 3.77
C LEU A 66 -22.88 -11.26 3.77
N GLN A 67 -22.61 -12.56 3.94
CA GLN A 67 -23.65 -13.60 4.05
C GLN A 67 -24.54 -13.39 5.29
N HIS A 68 -23.94 -12.93 6.40
CA HIS A 68 -24.64 -12.63 7.64
C HIS A 68 -25.03 -11.15 7.78
N ARG A 69 -25.04 -10.38 6.68
CA ARG A 69 -25.34 -8.95 6.72
C ARG A 69 -26.80 -8.74 7.19
N PRO A 70 -27.04 -8.09 8.34
CA PRO A 70 -28.39 -7.86 8.84
C PRO A 70 -29.15 -6.91 7.93
N LYS A 71 -30.47 -7.11 7.83
CA LYS A 71 -31.34 -6.23 7.06
C LYS A 71 -31.51 -4.88 7.76
N PRO A 72 -31.83 -3.81 7.02
CA PRO A 72 -32.11 -2.50 7.62
C PRO A 72 -33.20 -2.56 8.69
N GLU A 73 -34.22 -3.39 8.48
CA GLU A 73 -35.32 -3.58 9.44
C GLU A 73 -34.85 -4.18 10.78
N GLU A 74 -33.91 -5.12 10.74
CA GLU A 74 -33.31 -5.72 11.94
C GLU A 74 -32.47 -4.68 12.68
N LEU A 75 -31.72 -3.85 11.95
CA LEU A 75 -30.93 -2.76 12.52
C LEU A 75 -31.80 -1.67 13.16
N ILE A 76 -33.00 -1.39 12.62
CA ILE A 76 -33.97 -0.47 13.23
C ILE A 76 -34.54 -1.07 14.52
N LYS A 77 -34.85 -2.37 14.51
CA LYS A 77 -35.35 -3.08 15.70
C LYS A 77 -34.33 -3.09 16.84
N ASP A 78 -33.06 -3.29 16.50
CA ASP A 78 -31.94 -3.25 17.46
C ASP A 78 -31.55 -1.82 17.87
N GLY A 79 -32.23 -0.79 17.34
CA GLY A 79 -31.99 0.62 17.67
C GLY A 79 -30.69 1.19 17.12
N ILE A 80 -30.05 0.50 16.18
CA ILE A 80 -28.80 0.90 15.54
C ILE A 80 -29.07 1.90 14.41
N LEU A 81 -30.18 1.72 13.68
CA LEU A 81 -30.59 2.58 12.56
C LEU A 81 -31.90 3.31 12.89
N THR A 82 -31.98 4.59 12.54
CA THR A 82 -33.24 5.35 12.65
C THR A 82 -34.12 5.07 11.41
N PRO A 83 -35.46 5.08 11.52
CA PRO A 83 -36.35 4.78 10.40
C PRO A 83 -36.27 5.79 9.25
N ASP A 84 -35.76 7.00 9.49
CA ASP A 84 -35.59 8.07 8.49
C ASP A 84 -34.28 7.92 7.68
N GLU A 85 -33.24 7.33 8.27
CA GLU A 85 -31.94 7.05 7.62
C GLU A 85 -31.89 5.71 6.87
N ALA A 86 -32.97 4.94 6.87
CA ALA A 86 -33.01 3.68 6.15
C ALA A 86 -32.88 3.92 4.63
N PRO A 87 -31.89 3.30 3.94
CA PRO A 87 -31.73 3.48 2.51
C PRO A 87 -32.99 3.00 1.77
N PRO A 88 -33.42 3.69 0.70
CA PRO A 88 -34.62 3.31 -0.03
C PRO A 88 -34.44 1.89 -0.58
N SER A 89 -35.35 1.00 -0.20
CA SER A 89 -35.43 -0.36 -0.75
C SER A 89 -35.52 -0.25 -2.27
N LYS A 90 -34.50 -0.76 -2.96
CA LYS A 90 -34.45 -0.78 -4.43
C LYS A 90 -35.25 -1.93 -4.99
#